data_AF-A0A7Y5HBA5-F1
#
_entry.id   AF-A0A7Y5HBA5-F1
#
_cell.length_a   1.000
_cell.length_b   1.000
_cell.length_c   1.000
_cell.angle_alpha   90.00
_cell.angle_beta   90.00
_cell.angle_gamma   90.00
#
_symmetry.space_group_name_H-M   'P 1'
#
loop_
_entity.id
_entity.type
_entity.pdbx_description
1 polymer ?
#
loop_
_entity_poly.entity_id
_entity_poly.type
_entity_poly.pdbx_seq_one_letter_code
_entity_poly.pdbx_strand_id
1 'polypeptide(L)' 'MEKHTCQRCRCQEYIPTHQFVKFDDRVQYLCASCWEAFRRWFCCGGKPQNTDLAA' A
#
# COMPACT_ATOMS: atom_id res chain seq x y z
N MET A 1 18.75 -7.77 8.25
CA MET A 1 17.37 -7.37 7.95
C MET A 1 17.28 -7.11 6.46
N GLU A 2 16.46 -7.88 5.74
CA GLU A 2 16.30 -7.71 4.28
C GLU A 2 15.44 -6.47 4.00
N LYS A 3 15.87 -5.63 3.05
CA LYS A 3 15.10 -4.45 2.62
C LYS A 3 14.25 -4.84 1.41
N HIS A 4 12.99 -4.45 1.41
CA HIS A 4 12.08 -4.69 0.29
C HIS A 4 11.74 -3.37 -0.41
N THR A 5 11.50 -3.47 -1.71
CA THR A 5 11.10 -2.31 -2.53
C THR A 5 9.58 -2.21 -2.56
N CYS A 6 9.05 -1.08 -2.11
CA CYS A 6 7.64 -0.76 -2.23
C CYS A 6 7.20 -0.78 -3.70
N GLN A 7 6.18 -1.57 -4.03
CA GLN A 7 5.69 -1.68 -5.41
C GLN A 7 4.91 -0.44 -5.88
N ARG A 8 4.43 0.41 -4.95
CA ARG A 8 3.70 1.64 -5.27
C ARG A 8 4.60 2.85 -5.53
N CYS A 9 5.52 3.17 -4.61
CA CYS A 9 6.35 4.38 -4.69
C CYS A 9 7.84 4.09 -4.91
N ARG A 10 8.25 2.82 -5.06
CA ARG A 10 9.63 2.39 -5.32
C ARG A 10 10.66 2.71 -4.24
N CYS A 11 10.25 3.18 -3.06
CA CYS A 11 11.19 3.34 -1.94
C CYS A 11 11.69 1.96 -1.44
N GLN A 12 12.94 1.92 -0.96
CA GLN A 12 13.49 0.77 -0.26
C GLN A 12 13.43 1.03 1.24
N GLU A 13 12.70 0.19 1.95
CA GLU A 13 12.68 0.20 3.41
C GLU A 13 12.67 -1.22 3.96
N TYR A 14 12.92 -1.33 5.26
CA TYR A 14 12.62 -2.55 5.96
C TYR A 14 11.11 -2.68 6.07
N ILE A 15 10.52 -3.60 5.28
CA ILE A 15 9.09 -3.87 5.31
C ILE A 15 8.89 -5.09 6.22
N PRO A 16 8.32 -4.92 7.43
CA PRO A 16 8.06 -6.04 8.33
C PRO A 16 7.08 -7.03 7.70
N THR A 17 7.16 -8.30 8.10
CA THR A 17 6.44 -9.44 7.50
C THR A 17 4.92 -9.26 7.40
N HIS A 18 4.30 -8.27 8.04
CA HIS A 18 2.86 -8.01 8.01
C HIS A 18 2.43 -6.80 7.13
N GLN A 19 3.36 -6.14 6.44
CA GLN A 19 3.07 -4.98 5.55
C GLN A 19 3.05 -5.40 4.06
N PHE A 20 2.20 -6.37 3.72
CA PHE A 20 2.02 -6.81 2.34
C PHE A 20 0.54 -6.98 2.01
N VAL A 21 0.19 -6.77 0.74
CA VAL A 21 -1.15 -7.03 0.23
C VAL A 21 -1.06 -8.23 -0.71
N LYS A 22 -1.92 -9.23 -0.51
CA LYS A 22 -2.07 -10.34 -1.45
C LYS A 22 -3.28 -10.07 -2.35
N PHE A 23 -3.03 -9.83 -3.63
CA PHE A 23 -4.08 -9.76 -4.64
C PHE A 23 -3.96 -10.99 -5.53
N ASP A 24 -5.03 -11.78 -5.57
CA ASP A 24 -5.07 -13.02 -6.35
C ASP A 24 -3.89 -13.93 -5.93
N ASP A 25 -2.91 -14.13 -6.82
CA ASP A 25 -1.69 -14.91 -6.55
C ASP A 25 -0.42 -14.07 -6.30
N ARG A 26 -0.49 -12.74 -6.33
CA ARG A 26 0.69 -11.86 -6.18
C ARG A 26 0.75 -11.21 -4.80
N VAL A 27 1.87 -11.39 -4.12
CA VAL A 27 2.22 -10.63 -2.91
C VAL A 27 2.88 -9.31 -3.33
N GLN A 28 2.27 -8.19 -2.95
CA GLN A 28 2.84 -6.86 -3.14
C GLN A 28 3.28 -6.27 -1.80
N TYR A 29 4.58 -5.94 -1.71
CA TYR A 29 5.13 -5.24 -0.57
C TYR A 29 4.88 -3.74 -0.69
N LEU A 30 4.38 -3.14 0.40
CA LEU A 30 4.14 -1.71 0.52
C LEU A 30 4.97 -1.16 1.67
N CYS A 31 5.55 0.02 1.48
CA CYS A 31 6.12 0.76 2.60
C CYS A 31 5.04 1.13 3.64
N ALA A 32 5.46 1.49 4.84
CA ALA A 32 4.58 1.90 5.94
C ALA A 32 3.55 2.96 5.50
N SER A 33 3.98 3.99 4.76
CA SER A 33 3.09 5.05 4.27
C SER A 33 2.07 4.55 3.23
N CYS A 34 2.51 3.73 2.27
CA CYS A 34 1.61 3.16 1.27
C CYS A 34 0.67 2.11 1.87
N TRP A 35 1.13 1.37 2.87
CA TRP A 35 0.35 0.41 3.65
C TRP A 35 -0.76 1.11 4.44
N GLU A 36 -0.45 2.23 5.11
CA GLU A 36 -1.47 3.03 5.80
C GLU A 36 -2.52 3.59 4.85
N ALA A 37 -2.10 4.13 3.70
CA ALA A 37 -3.03 4.62 2.68
C ALA A 37 -3.94 3.50 2.17
N PHE A 38 -3.38 2.32 1.91
CA PHE A 38 -4.14 1.14 1.52
C PHE A 38 -5.11 0.70 2.61
N ARG A 39 -4.64 0.57 3.86
CA ARG A 39 -5.48 0.20 5.02
C ARG A 39 -6.65 1.16 5.22
N ARG A 40 -6.42 2.47 5.12
CA ARG A 40 -7.49 3.47 5.25
C ARG A 40 -8.54 3.30 4.15
N TRP A 41 -8.10 3.08 2.90
CA TRP A 41 -9.02 2.82 1.80
C TRP A 41 -9.79 1.49 1.98
N PHE A 42 -9.10 0.43 2.39
CA PHE A 42 -9.67 -0.91 2.57
C PHE A 42 -10.65 -0.98 3.76
N CYS A 43 -10.26 -0.45 4.94
CA CYS A 43 -11.10 -0.45 6.14
C CYS A 43 -12.34 0.45 6.01
N CYS A 44 -12.29 1.50 5.20
CA CYS A 44 -13.43 2.40 4.98
C CYS A 44 -14.37 1.93 3.86
N GLY A 45 -14.27 0.67 3.42
CA GLY A 45 -15.21 0.08 2.46
C GLY A 45 -15.05 0.57 1.02
N GLY A 46 -13.85 1.00 0.63
CA GLY A 46 -13.54 1.29 -0.77
C GLY A 46 -14.34 2.45 -1.39
N LYS A 47 -15.00 3.30 -0.59
CA LYS A 47 -15.55 4.56 -1.12
C LYS A 47 -14.35 5.43 -1.53
N PRO A 48 -14.14 5.70 -2.82
CA PRO A 48 -13.19 6.73 -3.20
C PRO A 48 -13.65 8.00 -2.49
N GLN A 49 -12.80 8.53 -1.59
CA GLN A 49 -12.94 9.93 -1.25
C GLN A 49 -12.66 10.65 -2.55
N ASN A 50 -13.72 11.23 -3.12
CA ASN A 50 -13.69 12.03 -4.32
C ASN A 50 -12.77 13.23 -4.06
N THR A 51 -11.46 13.04 -4.18
CA THR A 51 -10.50 14.12 -4.27
C THR A 51 -10.55 14.56 -5.72
N ASP A 52 -11.52 15.44 -5.96
CA ASP A 52 -11.47 16.57 -6.88
C ASP A 52 -10.33 16.51 -7.91
N LEU A 53 -10.68 16.07 -9.13
CA LEU A 53 -9.89 16.38 -10.31
C LEU A 53 -10.82 16.50 -11.52
N ALA A 54 -11.47 17.66 -11.64
CA ALA A 54 -11.80 18.26 -12.92
C ALA A 54 -11.73 19.78 -12.77
N ALA A 55 -10.93 20.38 -13.64
CA ALA A 55 -10.56 21.79 -13.75
C ALA A 55 -11.73 22.79 -13.80
#